data_AF-A0A530QX57-F1
#
_entry.id   AF-A0A530QX57-F1
#
_cell.length_a   1.000
_cell.length_b   1.000
_cell.length_c   1.000
_cell.angle_alpha   90.00
_cell.angle_beta   90.00
_cell.angle_gamma   90.00
#
_symmetry.space_group_name_H-M   'P 1'
#
loop_
_entity.id
_entity.type
_entity.pdbx_description
1 polymer ?
#
loop_
_entity_poly.entity_id
_entity_poly.type
_entity_poly.pdbx_seq_one_letter_code
_entity_poly.pdbx_strand_id
1 'polypeptide(L)' 'MEQIISADIVEKDNAAREADLKRDYDSLGERLDRRGIAIDAISDRVEKFAVAIPSWGVGTGGTRFARFPGAGEPR' A
#
# COMPACT_ATOMS: atom_id res chain seq x y z
N MET A 1 -8.87 -6.18 17.05
CA MET A 1 -7.57 -5.59 16.63
C MET A 1 -7.61 -4.12 16.95
N GLU A 2 -6.54 -3.60 17.53
CA GLU A 2 -6.40 -2.16 17.75
C GLU A 2 -6.18 -1.46 16.41
N GLN A 3 -6.89 -0.35 16.15
CA GLN A 3 -6.65 0.47 14.97
C GLN A 3 -5.56 1.50 15.28
N ILE A 4 -4.38 1.31 14.67
CA ILE A 4 -3.21 2.19 14.87
C ILE A 4 -3.41 3.55 14.18
N ILE A 5 -4.12 3.57 13.06
CA ILE A 5 -4.52 4.78 12.32
C ILE A 5 -6.04 4.88 12.39
N SER A 6 -6.56 6.07 12.67
CA SER A 6 -7.99 6.25 12.84
C SER A 6 -8.75 6.12 11.50
N ALA A 7 -9.94 5.50 11.56
CA ALA A 7 -10.73 5.21 10.37
C ALA A 7 -11.17 6.48 9.61
N ASP A 8 -11.43 7.57 10.32
CA ASP A 8 -11.83 8.85 9.72
C ASP A 8 -10.72 9.49 8.88
N ILE A 9 -9.45 9.35 9.30
CA ILE A 9 -8.30 9.82 8.51
C ILE A 9 -8.20 8.98 7.23
N VAL A 10 -8.30 7.66 7.34
CA VAL A 10 -8.26 6.75 6.17
C VAL A 10 -9.38 7.07 5.19
N GLU A 11 -10.62 7.24 5.67
CA GLU A 11 -11.77 7.56 4.84
C GLU A 11 -11.61 8.91 4.13
N LYS A 12 -11.18 9.94 4.86
CA LYS A 12 -10.93 11.27 4.30
C LYS A 12 -9.88 11.23 3.18
N ASP A 13 -8.77 10.54 3.39
CA ASP A 13 -7.69 10.43 2.40
C ASP A 13 -8.09 9.58 1.19
N ASN A 14 -8.91 8.53 1.39
CA ASN A 14 -9.48 7.74 0.30
C ASN A 14 -10.44 8.57 -0.56
N ALA A 15 -11.39 9.26 0.06
CA ALA A 15 -12.37 10.10 -0.65
C ALA A 15 -11.70 11.19 -1.48
N ALA A 16 -10.59 11.77 -0.98
CA ALA A 16 -9.82 12.77 -1.70
C ALA A 16 -9.16 12.24 -3.00
N ARG A 17 -8.97 10.93 -3.13
CA ARG A 17 -8.26 10.28 -4.26
C ARG A 17 -9.15 9.36 -5.11
N GLU A 18 -10.36 9.07 -4.64
CA GLU A 18 -11.28 8.11 -5.24
C GLU A 18 -11.62 8.42 -6.69
N ALA A 19 -11.90 9.69 -7.01
CA ALA A 19 -12.32 10.08 -8.36
C ALA A 19 -11.22 9.83 -9.41
N ASP A 20 -9.96 10.09 -9.06
CA ASP A 20 -8.83 9.85 -9.97
C ASP A 20 -8.50 8.36 -10.04
N LEU A 21 -8.49 7.65 -8.90
CA LEU A 21 -8.31 6.19 -8.87
C LEU A 21 -9.36 5.48 -9.74
N LYS A 22 -10.63 5.88 -9.65
CA LYS A 22 -11.71 5.30 -10.44
C LYS A 22 -11.47 5.49 -11.93
N ARG A 23 -11.12 6.70 -12.36
CA ARG A 23 -10.84 7.01 -13.77
C ARG A 23 -9.68 6.16 -14.31
N ASP A 24 -8.62 6.05 -13.53
CA ASP A 24 -7.42 5.30 -13.92
C ASP A 24 -7.68 3.79 -13.96
N TYR A 25 -8.41 3.25 -12.97
CA TYR A 25 -8.79 1.85 -12.92
C TYR A 25 -9.72 1.47 -14.08
N ASP A 26 -10.72 2.28 -14.37
CA ASP A 26 -11.64 2.07 -15.51
C ASP A 26 -10.86 2.09 -16.84
N SER A 27 -9.96 3.07 -17.03
CA SER A 27 -9.11 3.16 -18.22
C SER A 27 -8.16 1.95 -18.38
N LEU A 28 -7.57 1.48 -17.29
CA LEU A 28 -6.74 0.27 -17.29
C LEU A 28 -7.57 -0.97 -17.60
N GLY A 29 -8.78 -1.07 -17.03
CA GLY A 29 -9.74 -2.14 -17.28
C GLY A 29 -10.05 -2.30 -18.76
N GLU A 30 -10.43 -1.20 -19.44
CA GLU A 30 -10.68 -1.21 -20.88
C GLU A 30 -9.45 -1.67 -21.70
N ARG A 31 -8.25 -1.24 -21.31
CA ARG A 31 -7.01 -1.61 -22.00
C ARG A 31 -6.66 -3.09 -21.82
N LEU A 32 -6.96 -3.67 -20.66
CA LEU A 32 -6.74 -5.08 -20.36
C LEU A 32 -7.80 -5.96 -21.01
N ASP A 33 -9.06 -5.52 -21.02
CA ASP A 33 -10.16 -6.23 -21.66
C ASP A 33 -9.93 -6.40 -23.16
N ARG A 34 -9.46 -5.35 -23.85
CA ARG A 34 -9.01 -5.43 -25.26
C ARG A 34 -7.91 -6.47 -25.52
N ARG A 35 -7.21 -6.91 -24.46
CA ARG A 35 -6.17 -7.93 -24.51
C ARG A 35 -6.66 -9.30 -23.99
N GLY A 36 -7.94 -9.45 -23.69
CA GLY A 36 -8.54 -10.65 -23.12
C GLY A 36 -8.15 -10.90 -21.66
N ILE A 37 -7.83 -9.85 -20.91
CA ILE A 37 -7.38 -9.93 -19.52
C ILE A 37 -8.42 -9.25 -18.62
N ALA A 38 -9.05 -10.02 -17.74
CA ALA A 38 -9.97 -9.47 -16.74
C ALA A 38 -9.18 -8.79 -15.59
N ILE A 39 -9.36 -7.49 -15.43
CA ILE A 39 -8.66 -6.70 -14.38
C ILE A 39 -9.01 -7.17 -12.98
N ASP A 40 -10.27 -7.56 -12.73
CA ASP A 40 -10.72 -8.01 -11.41
C ASP A 40 -10.02 -9.32 -10.99
N ALA A 41 -9.77 -10.23 -11.94
CA ALA A 41 -9.01 -11.46 -11.66
C ALA A 41 -7.55 -11.18 -11.28
N ILE A 42 -6.99 -10.05 -11.71
CA ILE A 42 -5.66 -9.58 -11.26
C ILE A 42 -5.78 -8.99 -9.87
N SER A 43 -6.75 -8.10 -9.65
CA SER A 43 -7.00 -7.46 -8.35
C SER A 43 -7.16 -8.50 -7.24
N ASP A 44 -7.99 -9.53 -7.47
CA ASP A 44 -8.22 -10.64 -6.54
C ASP A 44 -6.96 -11.41 -6.16
N ARG A 45 -6.00 -11.51 -7.09
CA ARG A 45 -4.72 -12.19 -6.85
C ARG A 45 -3.76 -11.30 -6.08
N VAL A 46 -3.75 -10.01 -6.39
CA VAL A 46 -2.90 -9.02 -5.72
C VAL A 46 -3.36 -8.82 -4.28
N GLU A 47 -4.67 -8.75 -4.02
CA GLU A 47 -5.23 -8.65 -2.66
C GLU A 47 -4.77 -9.81 -1.75
N LYS A 48 -4.64 -11.01 -2.31
CA LYS A 48 -4.22 -12.22 -1.58
C LYS A 48 -2.71 -12.39 -1.47
N PHE A 49 -1.94 -11.58 -2.19
CA PHE A 49 -0.49 -11.68 -2.16
C PHE A 49 0.04 -11.08 -0.87
N ALA A 50 0.85 -11.85 -0.14
CA ALA A 50 1.44 -11.44 1.13
C ALA A 50 2.95 -11.64 1.13
N VAL A 51 3.67 -10.68 1.72
CA VAL A 51 5.11 -10.75 1.98
C VAL A 51 5.33 -10.40 3.44
N ALA A 52 6.13 -11.21 4.13
CA ALA A 52 6.43 -10.99 5.54
C ALA A 52 7.24 -9.70 5.73
N ILE A 53 6.86 -8.90 6.74
CA ILE A 53 7.59 -7.69 7.12
C ILE A 53 8.68 -8.05 8.14
N PRO A 54 9.96 -7.70 7.89
CA PRO A 54 11.03 -7.97 8.84
C PRO A 54 10.94 -7.04 10.04
N SER A 55 10.97 -7.60 11.26
CA SER A 55 10.94 -6.80 12.49
C SER A 55 12.17 -5.89 12.63
N TRP A 56 13.32 -6.26 12.06
CA TRP A 56 14.52 -5.41 12.09
C TRP A 56 14.48 -4.25 11.09
N GLY A 57 13.49 -4.22 10.19
CA GLY A 57 13.35 -3.18 9.16
C GLY A 57 12.45 -2.01 9.56
N VAL A 58 11.77 -2.09 10.71
CA VAL A 58 10.85 -1.03 11.19
C VAL A 58 11.57 0.09 11.93
N GLY A 59 12.82 -0.13 12.35
CA GLY A 59 13.72 0.90 12.89
C GLY A 59 14.78 1.33 11.88
N THR A 60 15.45 2.46 12.14
CA THR A 60 16.50 2.95 11.25
C THR A 60 17.71 2.02 11.30
N GLY A 61 18.06 1.47 10.13
CA GLY A 61 19.25 0.64 9.93
C GLY A 61 20.56 1.39 10.16
N GLY A 62 21.68 0.68 10.07
CA GLY A 62 23.02 1.25 10.25
C GLY A 62 24.07 0.49 9.44
N THR A 63 25.28 1.03 9.42
CA THR A 63 26.42 0.40 8.76
C THR A 63 27.55 0.15 9.78
N ARG A 64 28.64 -0.45 9.30
CA ARG A 64 29.88 -0.59 10.09
C ARG A 64 30.52 0.75 10.51
N PHE A 65 30.08 1.88 9.93
CA PHE A 65 30.64 3.20 10.23
C PHE A 65 29.81 3.98 11.24
N ALA A 66 28.49 3.99 11.04
CA ALA A 66 27.59 4.76 11.88
C ALA A 66 26.13 4.30 11.74
N ARG A 67 25.32 4.72 12.71
CA ARG A 67 23.86 4.68 12.71
C ARG A 67 23.34 6.04 13.20
N PHE A 68 22.34 6.57 12.51
CA PHE A 68 21.73 7.88 12.81
C PHE A 68 20.23 7.68 13.05
N PRO A 69 19.81 7.33 14.28
CA PRO A 69 18.41 7.05 14.57
C PRO A 69 17.55 8.32 14.45
N GLY A 70 16.33 8.15 13.93
CA GLY A 70 15.33 9.22 13.85
C GLY A 70 14.52 9.40 15.14
N ALA A 71 13.54 10.31 15.09
CA ALA A 71 12.54 10.42 16.14
C ALA A 71 11.57 9.22 16.09
N GLY A 72 11.08 8.78 17.25
CA GLY A 72 10.05 7.74 17.33
C GLY A 72 10.52 6.32 17.03
N GLU A 73 11.82 6.02 17.15
CA GLU A 73 12.33 4.65 16.99
C GLU A 73 11.60 3.66 17.93
N PRO A 74 11.18 2.48 17.42
CA PRO A 74 10.58 1.45 18.23
C PRO A 74 11.58 0.89 19.25
N ARG A 75 11.10 0.55 20.45
CA ARG A 75 11.91 0.06 21.59
C ARG A 75 11.71 -1.43 21.83
#